data_AF-A0A1H2EYV0-F1
#
_entry.id   AF-A0A1H2EYV0-F1
#
_cell.length_a   1.000
_cell.length_b   1.000
_cell.length_c   1.000
_cell.angle_alpha   90.00
_cell.angle_beta   90.00
_cell.angle_gamma   90.00
#
_symmetry.space_group_name_H-M   'P 1'
#
loop_
_entity.id
_entity.type
_entity.pdbx_description
1 polymer ?
#
loop_
_entity_poly.entity_id
_entity_poly.type
_entity_poly.pdbx_seq_one_letter_code
_entity_poly.pdbx_strand_id
1 'polypeptide(L)'
;MSHHQIVQEQFKTRLGTLVKRADLALESTRRPPLAQRPDCARIVEQLGTISRRCALMHSLVHTNMLPREFDALQEREIEFLRSAERFLDSLRRQFG
;
A
#
# COMPACT_ATOMS: atom_id res chain seq x y z
N MET A 1 -3.77 -18.09 19.23
CA MET A 1 -2.85 -17.54 18.21
C MET A 1 -1.60 -17.05 18.91
N SER A 2 -0.40 -17.31 18.36
CA SER A 2 0.84 -16.76 18.90
C SER A 2 0.95 -15.26 18.58
N HIS A 3 1.77 -14.53 19.35
CA HIS A 3 2.04 -13.11 19.08
C HIS A 3 2.50 -12.88 17.63
N HIS A 4 3.37 -13.76 17.12
CA HIS A 4 3.87 -13.71 15.75
C HIS A 4 2.75 -13.86 14.70
N GLN A 5 1.80 -14.78 14.91
CA GLN A 5 0.63 -14.92 14.02
C GLN A 5 -0.24 -13.66 14.01
N ILE A 6 -0.43 -13.00 15.17
CA ILE A 6 -1.21 -11.76 15.25
C ILE A 6 -0.53 -10.65 14.45
N VAL A 7 0.78 -10.48 14.62
CA VAL A 7 1.55 -9.45 13.88
C VAL A 7 1.53 -9.72 12.38
N GLN A 8 1.66 -10.98 11.96
CA GLN A 8 1.61 -11.37 10.55
C GLN A 8 0.24 -11.08 9.92
N GLU A 9 -0.85 -11.42 10.61
CA GLU A 9 -2.21 -11.12 10.13
C GLU A 9 -2.50 -9.61 10.07
N GLN A 10 -2.01 -8.83 11.04
CA GLN A 10 -2.09 -7.38 11.00
C GLN A 10 -1.33 -6.80 9.79
N PHE A 11 -0.13 -7.32 9.52
CA PHE A 11 0.68 -6.88 8.38
C PHE A 11 0.02 -7.22 7.05
N LYS A 12 -0.51 -8.43 6.89
CA LYS A 12 -1.30 -8.83 5.71
C LYS A 12 -2.50 -7.91 5.51
N THR A 13 -3.27 -7.66 6.58
CA THR A 13 -4.44 -6.76 6.55
C THR A 13 -4.05 -5.34 6.12
N ARG A 14 -2.93 -4.83 6.63
CA ARG A 14 -2.39 -3.52 6.27
C ARG A 14 -2.04 -3.44 4.79
N LEU A 15 -1.32 -4.44 4.27
CA LEU A 15 -0.97 -4.52 2.85
C LEU A 15 -2.20 -4.58 1.95
N GLY A 16 -3.17 -5.44 2.25
CA GLY A 16 -4.41 -5.55 1.48
C GLY A 16 -5.23 -4.25 1.50
N THR A 17 -5.23 -3.55 2.63
CA THR A 17 -5.88 -2.23 2.76
C THR A 17 -5.19 -1.19 1.87
N LEU A 18 -3.85 -1.17 1.86
CA LEU A 18 -3.09 -0.25 1.02
C LEU A 18 -3.30 -0.50 -0.47
N VAL A 19 -3.33 -1.75 -0.92
CA VAL A 19 -3.64 -2.11 -2.32
C VAL A 19 -5.01 -1.57 -2.70
N LYS A 20 -6.06 -1.93 -1.93
CA LYS A 20 -7.43 -1.47 -2.20
C LYS A 20 -7.54 0.05 -2.25
N ARG A 21 -6.90 0.75 -1.31
CA ARG A 21 -6.90 2.22 -1.28
C ARG A 21 -6.19 2.83 -2.49
N ALA A 22 -5.05 2.25 -2.90
CA ALA A 22 -4.31 2.72 -4.06
C ALA A 22 -5.10 2.49 -5.36
N ASP A 23 -5.75 1.35 -5.50
CA ASP A 23 -6.57 1.02 -6.68
C ASP A 23 -7.81 1.93 -6.77
N LEU A 24 -8.51 2.17 -5.65
CA LEU A 24 -9.62 3.13 -5.60
C LEU A 24 -9.19 4.56 -5.95
N ALA A 25 -8.00 4.97 -5.50
CA ALA A 25 -7.43 6.26 -5.86
C ALA A 25 -7.07 6.32 -7.35
N LEU A 26 -6.56 5.23 -7.94
CA LEU A 26 -6.27 5.13 -9.39
C LEU A 26 -7.54 5.22 -10.24
N GLU A 27 -8.66 4.70 -9.76
CA GLU A 27 -9.94 4.87 -10.45
C GLU A 27 -10.40 6.33 -10.40
N SER A 28 -10.15 7.01 -9.27
CA SER A 28 -10.48 8.41 -9.07
C SER A 28 -9.66 9.34 -9.96
N THR A 29 -8.39 9.01 -10.26
CA THR A 29 -7.56 9.84 -11.16
C THR A 29 -8.06 9.85 -12.61
N ARG A 30 -8.91 8.89 -13.00
CA ARG A 30 -9.54 8.86 -14.34
C ARG A 30 -10.76 9.78 -14.44
N ARG A 31 -11.24 10.33 -13.33
CA ARG A 31 -12.41 11.21 -13.29
C ARG A 31 -11.99 12.68 -13.15
N PRO A 32 -12.70 13.64 -13.78
CA PRO A 32 -12.55 15.06 -13.43
C PRO A 32 -12.90 15.29 -11.95
N PRO A 33 -12.22 16.20 -11.23
CA PRO A 33 -11.20 17.15 -11.71
C PRO A 33 -9.75 16.61 -11.69
N LEU A 34 -9.50 15.42 -11.12
CA LEU A 34 -8.15 14.86 -10.97
C LEU A 34 -7.45 14.65 -12.31
N ALA A 35 -8.16 14.16 -13.31
CA ALA A 35 -7.64 13.92 -14.67
C ALA A 35 -7.05 15.19 -15.33
N GLN A 36 -7.48 16.38 -14.90
CA GLN A 36 -7.06 17.66 -15.49
C GLN A 36 -5.88 18.30 -14.77
N ARG A 37 -5.39 17.69 -13.69
CA ARG A 37 -4.31 18.29 -12.90
C ARG A 37 -2.93 18.07 -13.55
N PRO A 38 -2.03 19.06 -13.48
CA PRO A 38 -0.66 18.92 -13.99
C PRO A 38 0.13 17.77 -13.35
N ASP A 39 -0.17 17.44 -12.09
CA ASP A 39 0.50 16.40 -11.31
C ASP A 39 -0.18 15.02 -11.42
N CYS A 40 -1.26 14.88 -12.19
CA CYS A 40 -2.04 13.64 -12.28
C CYS A 40 -1.20 12.44 -12.73
N ALA A 41 -0.33 12.61 -13.73
CA ALA A 41 0.53 11.53 -14.22
C ALA A 41 1.45 10.99 -13.12
N ARG A 42 2.06 11.88 -12.33
CA ARG A 42 2.91 11.50 -11.19
C ARG A 42 2.11 10.79 -10.09
N ILE A 43 0.88 11.26 -9.81
CA ILE A 43 -0.02 10.62 -8.85
C ILE A 43 -0.35 9.19 -9.30
N VAL A 44 -0.70 9.00 -10.57
CA VAL A 44 -0.98 7.68 -11.16
C VAL A 44 0.23 6.75 -11.04
N GLU A 45 1.43 7.22 -11.36
CA GLU A 45 2.66 6.43 -11.25
C GLU A 45 2.94 6.00 -9.80
N GLN A 46 2.81 6.93 -8.85
CA GLN A 46 3.00 6.65 -7.43
C GLN A 46 1.98 5.64 -6.90
N LEU A 47 0.70 5.81 -7.24
CA LEU A 47 -0.34 4.86 -6.86
C LEU A 47 -0.12 3.48 -7.46
N GLY A 48 0.27 3.40 -8.74
CA GLY A 48 0.62 2.13 -9.39
C GLY A 48 1.81 1.44 -8.73
N THR A 49 2.81 2.21 -8.30
CA THR A 49 3.96 1.68 -7.54
C THR A 49 3.53 1.15 -6.18
N ILE A 50 2.67 1.88 -5.46
CA ILE A 50 2.13 1.44 -4.17
C ILE A 50 1.34 0.15 -4.32
N SER A 51 0.38 0.11 -5.27
CA SER A 51 -0.46 -1.05 -5.52
C SER A 51 0.39 -2.29 -5.84
N ARG A 52 1.30 -2.20 -6.82
CA ARG A 52 2.17 -3.34 -7.21
C ARG A 52 3.06 -3.81 -6.08
N ARG A 53 3.77 -2.91 -5.39
CA ARG A 53 4.71 -3.30 -4.32
C ARG A 53 3.96 -3.91 -3.12
N CYS A 54 2.82 -3.35 -2.72
CA CYS A 54 2.00 -3.92 -1.66
C CYS A 54 1.39 -5.27 -2.07
N ALA A 55 0.97 -5.46 -3.32
CA ALA A 55 0.47 -6.74 -3.81
C ALA A 55 1.55 -7.83 -3.84
N LEU A 56 2.77 -7.48 -4.24
CA LEU A 56 3.93 -8.38 -4.19
C LEU A 56 4.25 -8.78 -2.75
N MET A 57 4.36 -7.82 -1.83
CA MET A 57 4.56 -8.10 -0.41
C MET A 57 3.43 -8.97 0.13
N HIS A 58 2.17 -8.66 -0.20
CA HIS A 58 1.02 -9.43 0.25
C HIS A 58 1.11 -10.89 -0.21
N SER A 59 1.52 -11.12 -1.46
CA SER A 59 1.74 -12.47 -1.97
C SER A 59 2.88 -13.18 -1.25
N LEU A 60 3.99 -12.48 -0.97
CA LEU A 60 5.14 -13.03 -0.24
C LEU A 60 4.75 -13.47 1.18
N VAL A 61 3.99 -12.67 1.94
CA VAL A 61 3.55 -13.06 3.30
C VAL A 61 2.48 -14.16 3.32
N HIS A 62 1.89 -14.53 2.18
CA HIS A 62 1.04 -15.71 2.06
C HIS A 62 1.82 -17.01 1.79
N THR A 63 3.12 -16.91 1.50
CA THR A 63 3.99 -18.09 1.41
C THR A 63 4.41 -18.56 2.81
N ASN A 64 4.94 -19.79 2.94
CA ASN A 64 5.48 -20.34 4.18
C ASN A 64 6.81 -19.66 4.59
N MET A 65 6.76 -18.35 4.81
CA MET A 65 7.87 -17.51 5.23
C MET A 65 8.24 -17.82 6.68
N LEU A 66 9.54 -17.94 6.97
CA LEU A 66 10.03 -18.13 8.33
C LEU A 66 9.88 -16.83 9.13
N PRO A 67 9.72 -16.90 10.47
CA PRO A 67 9.56 -15.71 11.30
C PRO A 67 10.63 -14.63 11.09
N ARG A 68 11.91 -15.03 11.01
CA ARG A 68 13.04 -14.12 10.76
C ARG A 68 12.98 -13.41 9.40
N GLU A 69 12.43 -14.06 8.39
CA GLU A 69 12.29 -13.49 7.05
C GLU A 69 11.17 -12.47 7.02
N PHE A 70 10.10 -12.75 7.76
CA PHE A 70 9.01 -11.81 7.99
C PHE A 70 9.48 -10.57 8.74
N ASP A 71 10.22 -10.74 9.85
CA ASP A 71 10.74 -9.61 10.62
C ASP A 71 11.65 -8.71 9.76
N ALA A 72 12.57 -9.33 8.99
CA ALA A 72 13.43 -8.60 8.05
C ALA A 72 12.65 -7.87 6.94
N LEU A 73 11.57 -8.49 6.43
CA LEU A 73 10.68 -7.83 5.46
C LEU A 73 9.98 -6.62 6.10
N GLN A 74 9.46 -6.76 7.31
CA GLN A 74 8.80 -5.66 8.03
C GLN A 74 9.75 -4.49 8.24
N GLU A 75 10.96 -4.74 8.72
CA GLU A 75 11.97 -3.71 8.97
C GLU A 75 12.35 -2.96 7.69
N ARG A 76 12.56 -3.68 6.58
CA ARG A 76 12.93 -3.08 5.29
C ARG A 76 11.81 -2.25 4.67
N GLU A 77 10.56 -2.65 4.88
CA GLU A 77 9.42 -2.08 4.18
C GLU A 77 8.64 -1.05 5.02
N ILE A 78 8.95 -0.90 6.31
CA ILE A 78 8.17 -0.05 7.23
C ILE A 78 8.10 1.41 6.78
N GLU A 79 9.19 1.99 6.29
CA GLU A 79 9.23 3.38 5.84
C GLU A 79 8.44 3.58 4.55
N PHE A 80 8.52 2.62 3.63
CA PHE A 80 7.72 2.60 2.42
C PHE A 80 6.22 2.57 2.78
N LEU A 81 5.80 1.64 3.65
CA LEU A 81 4.40 1.51 4.06
C LEU A 81 3.88 2.78 4.72
N ARG A 82 4.66 3.38 5.65
CA ARG A 82 4.29 4.65 6.29
C ARG A 82 4.17 5.79 5.28
N SER A 83 5.05 5.83 4.28
CA SER A 83 5.02 6.86 3.25
C SER A 83 3.84 6.68 2.29
N ALA A 84 3.51 5.44 1.93
CA ALA A 84 2.32 5.10 1.15
C ALA A 84 1.03 5.50 1.87
N GLU A 85 0.92 5.23 3.18
CA GLU A 85 -0.22 5.65 4.01
C GLU A 85 -0.39 7.17 4.01
N ARG A 86 0.68 7.91 4.30
CA ARG A 86 0.66 9.38 4.29
C ARG A 86 0.28 9.96 2.94
N PHE A 87 0.78 9.37 1.86
CA PHE A 87 0.44 9.79 0.50
C PHE A 87 -1.05 9.56 0.21
N LEU A 88 -1.57 8.37 0.48
CA LEU A 88 -2.99 8.05 0.27
C LEU A 88 -3.92 8.87 1.17
N ASP A 89 -3.51 9.16 2.41
CA ASP A 89 -4.25 10.06 3.31
C ASP A 89 -4.27 11.49 2.77
N SER A 90 -3.13 11.97 2.25
CA SER A 90 -3.03 13.28 1.63
C SER A 90 -3.92 13.40 0.39
N LEU A 91 -3.92 12.40 -0.49
CA LEU A 91 -4.84 12.34 -1.63
C LEU A 91 -6.30 12.36 -1.17
N ARG A 92 -6.66 11.53 -0.18
CA ARG A 92 -8.03 11.52 0.34
C ARG A 92 -8.45 12.88 0.89
N ARG A 93 -7.60 13.58 1.63
CA ARG A 93 -7.92 14.92 2.16
C ARG A 93 -8.04 15.98 1.06
N GLN A 94 -7.30 15.81 -0.03
CA GLN A 94 -7.33 16.76 -1.14
C GLN A 94 -8.52 16.51 -2.09
N PHE A 95 -9.05 15.29 -2.16
CA PHE A 95 -9.94 14.86 -3.26
C PHE A 95 -11.17 14.03 -2.87
N GLY A 96 -11.29 13.58 -1.62
CA GLY A 96 -12.42 12.80 -1.11
C GLY A 96 -13.30 13.61 -0.18
#